data_AF-A0A0Q7X1J0-F1
#
_entry.id   AF-A0A0Q7X1J0-F1
#
_cell.length_a   1.000
_cell.length_b   1.000
_cell.length_c   1.000
_cell.angle_alpha   90.00
_cell.angle_beta   90.00
_cell.angle_gamma   90.00
#
_symmetry.space_group_name_H-M   'P 1'
#
loop_
_entity.id
_entity.type
_entity.pdbx_description
1 polymer ?
#
loop_
_entity_poly.entity_id
_entity_poly.type
_entity_poly.pdbx_seq_one_letter_code
_entity_poly.pdbx_strand_id
1 'polypeptide(L)'
;MILAIVGALLLALGLFSGAALVLAQLGVGGLAAGVSLWLMFPLFSVTGYLLFATGARVANFRALSFAVSIALLLLALGCAAALVADATALMALHGGTGALWYVLLIAGVLGATGAASHGRVATQ
;
A
#
# COMPACT_ATOMS: atom_id res chain seq x y z
N MET A 1 2.03 -11.13 20.73
CA MET A 1 1.28 -11.85 19.67
C MET A 1 0.02 -11.11 19.26
N ILE A 2 -0.86 -10.69 20.18
CA ILE A 2 -2.10 -9.97 19.82
C ILE A 2 -1.83 -8.67 19.03
N LEU A 3 -0.81 -7.87 19.42
CA LEU A 3 -0.40 -6.67 18.69
C LEU A 3 0.03 -6.96 17.25
N ALA A 4 0.72 -8.08 17.01
CA ALA A 4 1.15 -8.48 15.66
C ALA A 4 -0.05 -8.88 14.79
N ILE A 5 -1.03 -9.59 15.35
CA ILE A 5 -2.24 -9.98 14.60
C ILE A 5 -3.05 -8.73 14.25
N VAL A 6 -3.25 -7.84 15.22
CA VAL A 6 -3.97 -6.56 15.00
C VAL A 6 -3.23 -5.69 13.98
N GLY A 7 -1.90 -5.58 14.08
CA GLY A 7 -1.09 -4.84 13.12
C GLY A 7 -1.17 -5.40 11.70
N ALA A 8 -1.14 -6.72 11.55
CA ALA A 8 -1.29 -7.38 10.25
C ALA A 8 -2.68 -7.18 9.64
N LEU A 9 -3.75 -7.27 10.46
CA LEU A 9 -5.12 -7.00 10.01
C LEU A 9 -5.29 -5.53 9.57
N LEU A 10 -4.74 -4.59 10.35
CA LEU A 10 -4.74 -3.16 9.99
C LEU A 10 -3.97 -2.94 8.69
N LEU A 11 -2.80 -3.55 8.51
CA LEU A 11 -2.05 -3.47 7.26
C LEU A 11 -2.83 -4.02 6.07
N ALA A 12 -3.52 -5.16 6.24
CA ALA A 12 -4.35 -5.75 5.21
C ALA A 12 -5.54 -4.82 4.84
N LEU A 13 -6.19 -4.21 5.83
CA LEU A 13 -7.24 -3.21 5.60
C LEU A 13 -6.71 -1.95 4.91
N GLY A 14 -5.51 -1.48 5.29
CA GLY A 14 -4.82 -0.40 4.60
C GLY A 14 -4.58 -0.76 3.14
N LEU A 15 -3.97 -1.91 2.87
CA LEU A 15 -3.70 -2.36 1.50
C LEU A 15 -5.00 -2.50 0.67
N PHE A 16 -6.06 -3.04 1.28
CA PHE A 16 -7.39 -3.11 0.67
C PHE A 16 -7.95 -1.72 0.35
N SER A 17 -7.83 -0.76 1.28
CA SER A 17 -8.24 0.63 1.06
C SER A 17 -7.50 1.28 -0.12
N GLY A 18 -6.20 1.00 -0.25
CA GLY A 18 -5.39 1.48 -1.37
C GLY A 18 -5.80 0.84 -2.69
N ALA A 19 -6.02 -0.48 -2.71
CA ALA A 19 -6.53 -1.18 -3.89
C ALA A 19 -7.92 -0.67 -4.30
N ALA A 20 -8.81 -0.43 -3.33
CA ALA A 20 -10.13 0.14 -3.58
C ALA A 20 -10.05 1.55 -4.18
N LEU A 21 -9.10 2.39 -3.74
CA LEU A 21 -8.86 3.70 -4.36
C LEU A 21 -8.43 3.58 -5.82
N VAL A 22 -7.55 2.63 -6.14
CA VAL A 22 -7.11 2.37 -7.52
C VAL A 22 -8.27 1.87 -8.38
N LEU A 23 -9.04 0.89 -7.88
CA LEU A 23 -10.19 0.33 -8.57
C LEU A 23 -11.31 1.36 -8.79
N ALA A 24 -11.52 2.28 -7.84
CA ALA A 24 -12.44 3.39 -7.99
C ALA A 24 -12.09 4.29 -9.18
N GLN A 25 -10.80 4.61 -9.38
CA GLN A 25 -10.36 5.42 -10.53
C GLN A 25 -10.48 4.68 -11.87
N LEU A 26 -10.35 3.35 -11.85
CA LEU A 26 -10.55 2.50 -13.01
C LEU A 26 -12.05 2.33 -13.37
N GLY A 27 -12.97 2.85 -12.56
CA GLY A 27 -14.41 2.71 -12.76
C GLY A 27 -14.95 1.31 -12.46
N VAL A 28 -14.16 0.47 -11.77
CA VAL A 28 -14.52 -0.92 -11.49
C VAL A 28 -15.47 -0.96 -10.29
N GLY A 29 -16.71 -1.42 -10.52
CA GLY A 29 -17.67 -1.73 -9.44
C GLY A 29 -18.40 -0.53 -8.83
N GLY A 30 -18.41 0.64 -9.48
CA GLY A 30 -19.14 1.82 -8.97
C GLY A 30 -18.62 2.38 -7.64
N LEU A 31 -17.40 1.98 -7.25
CA LEU A 31 -16.75 2.43 -6.03
C LEU A 31 -16.42 3.92 -6.13
N ALA A 32 -16.95 4.73 -5.21
CA ALA A 32 -16.56 6.13 -5.08
C ALA A 32 -15.28 6.24 -4.23
N ALA A 33 -14.28 6.96 -4.74
CA ALA A 33 -13.09 7.32 -3.97
C ALA A 33 -13.45 8.37 -2.90
N GLY A 34 -14.12 7.92 -1.85
CA GLY A 34 -14.54 8.76 -0.73
C GLY A 34 -13.37 9.19 0.15
N VAL A 35 -13.54 10.32 0.84
CA VAL A 35 -12.56 10.89 1.79
C VAL A 35 -12.16 9.87 2.88
N SER A 36 -13.07 8.97 3.27
CA SER A 36 -12.79 7.91 4.23
C SER A 36 -11.71 6.94 3.76
N LEU A 37 -11.68 6.53 2.47
CA LEU A 37 -10.64 5.63 1.93
C LEU A 37 -9.27 6.31 1.89
N TRP A 38 -9.25 7.61 1.60
CA TRP A 38 -8.05 8.45 1.62
C TRP A 38 -7.41 8.55 3.00
N LEU A 39 -8.22 8.62 4.05
CA LEU A 39 -7.75 8.67 5.44
C LEU A 39 -7.43 7.28 6.01
N MET A 40 -8.24 6.27 5.69
CA MET A 40 -8.03 4.91 6.19
C MET A 40 -6.77 4.27 5.62
N PHE A 41 -6.42 4.53 4.36
CA PHE A 41 -5.20 4.01 3.74
C PHE A 41 -3.92 4.33 4.54
N PRO A 42 -3.51 5.60 4.71
CA PRO A 42 -2.29 5.94 5.44
C PRO A 42 -2.39 5.53 6.91
N LEU A 43 -3.55 5.76 7.54
CA LEU A 43 -3.73 5.52 8.95
C LEU A 43 -3.55 4.04 9.24
N PHE A 44 -4.24 3.16 8.52
CA PHE A 44 -4.12 1.73 8.74
C PHE A 44 -2.80 1.14 8.27
N SER A 45 -2.22 1.63 7.16
CA SER A 45 -0.89 1.17 6.75
C SER A 45 0.20 1.55 7.75
N VAL A 46 0.23 2.80 8.23
CA VAL A 46 1.26 3.28 9.17
C VAL A 46 1.05 2.67 10.54
N THR A 47 -0.17 2.75 11.09
CA THR A 47 -0.47 2.25 12.44
C THR A 47 -0.34 0.71 12.49
N GLY A 48 -0.78 0.02 11.43
CA GLY A 48 -0.62 -1.42 11.29
C GLY A 48 0.84 -1.84 11.25
N TYR A 49 1.68 -1.11 10.52
CA TYR A 49 3.13 -1.36 10.46
C TYR A 49 3.81 -1.16 11.82
N LEU A 50 3.49 -0.07 12.55
CA LEU A 50 4.01 0.21 13.89
C LEU A 50 3.59 -0.83 14.94
N LEU A 51 2.30 -1.18 14.98
CA LEU A 51 1.76 -2.21 15.87
C LEU A 51 2.35 -3.58 15.58
N PHE A 52 2.59 -3.87 14.30
CA PHE A 52 3.24 -5.10 13.89
C PHE A 52 4.71 -5.13 14.36
N ALA A 53 5.45 -4.03 14.18
CA ALA A 53 6.86 -3.88 14.57
C ALA A 53 7.09 -4.09 16.06
N THR A 54 6.17 -3.61 16.88
CA THR A 54 6.25 -3.73 18.33
C THR A 54 5.80 -5.10 18.85
N GLY A 55 4.98 -5.84 18.10
CA GLY A 55 4.31 -7.06 18.58
C GLY A 55 4.89 -8.41 18.14
N ALA A 56 5.81 -8.43 17.17
CA ALA A 56 6.25 -9.65 16.48
C ALA A 56 7.65 -10.14 16.90
N ARG A 57 7.87 -11.46 16.92
CA ARG A 57 9.22 -12.04 17.04
C ARG A 57 10.02 -11.76 15.77
N VAL A 58 11.29 -11.41 15.95
CA VAL A 58 12.26 -10.96 14.93
C VAL A 58 12.24 -11.79 13.63
N ALA A 59 12.14 -13.13 13.72
CA ALA A 59 12.14 -14.01 12.55
C ALA A 59 10.85 -13.93 11.72
N ASN A 60 9.68 -13.88 12.36
CA ASN A 60 8.39 -13.82 11.67
C ASN A 60 8.11 -12.40 11.13
N PHE A 61 8.71 -11.40 11.77
CA PHE A 61 8.63 -10.01 11.36
C PHE A 61 9.25 -9.77 9.98
N ARG A 62 10.39 -10.43 9.70
CA ARG A 62 11.14 -10.27 8.45
C ARG A 62 10.41 -10.82 7.24
N ALA A 63 9.88 -12.04 7.32
CA ALA A 63 9.13 -12.64 6.21
C ALA A 63 7.85 -11.84 5.87
N LEU A 64 7.10 -11.42 6.89
CA LEU A 64 5.86 -10.68 6.67
C LEU A 64 6.11 -9.24 6.21
N SER A 65 7.11 -8.55 6.78
CA SER A 65 7.47 -7.19 6.34
C SER A 65 7.94 -7.17 4.88
N PHE A 66 8.62 -8.23 4.43
CA PHE A 66 8.99 -8.39 3.02
C PHE A 66 7.76 -8.59 2.12
N ALA A 67 6.83 -9.46 2.52
CA ALA A 67 5.57 -9.66 1.78
C ALA A 67 4.74 -8.37 1.66
N VAL A 68 4.64 -7.61 2.76
CA VAL A 68 3.96 -6.29 2.78
C VAL A 68 4.67 -5.29 1.87
N SER A 69 6.00 -5.28 1.88
CA SER A 69 6.78 -4.40 0.99
C SER A 69 6.54 -4.72 -0.48
N ILE A 70 6.53 -6.00 -0.84
CA ILE A 70 6.18 -6.45 -2.20
C ILE A 70 4.76 -6.00 -2.56
N ALA A 71 3.79 -6.22 -1.68
CA ALA A 71 2.40 -5.86 -1.94
C ALA A 71 2.24 -4.34 -2.16
N LEU A 72 2.91 -3.51 -1.35
CA LEU A 72 2.92 -2.06 -1.51
C LEU A 72 3.62 -1.63 -2.81
N LEU A 73 4.74 -2.27 -3.17
CA LEU A 73 5.44 -1.99 -4.42
C LEU A 73 4.62 -2.38 -5.65
N LEU A 74 3.93 -3.53 -5.62
CA LEU A 74 3.01 -3.93 -6.68
C LEU A 74 1.83 -2.96 -6.81
N LEU A 75 1.29 -2.51 -5.68
CA LEU A 75 0.23 -1.50 -5.68
C LEU A 75 0.73 -0.16 -6.27
N ALA A 76 1.93 0.29 -5.88
CA ALA A 76 2.55 1.49 -6.45
C ALA A 76 2.80 1.33 -7.95
N LEU A 77 3.29 0.16 -8.39
CA LEU A 77 3.51 -0.13 -9.80
C LEU A 77 2.19 -0.11 -10.59
N GLY A 78 1.11 -0.64 -10.02
CA GLY A 78 -0.24 -0.55 -10.58
C GLY A 78 -0.71 0.90 -10.75
N CYS A 79 -0.50 1.75 -9.74
CA CYS A 79 -0.78 3.19 -9.85
C CYS A 79 0.04 3.85 -10.95
N ALA A 80 1.35 3.55 -11.03
CA ALA A 80 2.22 4.11 -12.06
C ALA A 80 1.75 3.71 -13.46
N ALA A 81 1.41 2.44 -13.67
CA ALA A 81 0.90 1.94 -14.94
C ALA A 81 -0.42 2.62 -15.33
N ALA A 82 -1.35 2.80 -14.37
CA ALA A 82 -2.60 3.51 -14.61
C ALA A 82 -2.37 4.99 -14.98
N LEU A 83 -1.48 5.69 -14.27
CA LEU A 83 -1.13 7.08 -14.59
C LEU A 83 -0.45 7.22 -15.97
N VAL A 84 0.40 6.26 -16.35
CA VAL A 84 1.03 6.25 -17.67
C VAL A 84 0.00 5.97 -18.76
N ALA A 85 -0.93 5.03 -18.54
CA ALA A 85 -2.01 4.73 -19.48
C ALA A 85 -2.94 5.94 -19.71
N ASP A 86 -3.22 6.71 -18.65
CA ASP A 86 -3.94 7.99 -18.72
C ASP A 86 -3.19 9.03 -19.55
N ALA A 87 -1.91 9.24 -19.21
CA ALA A 87 -1.07 10.26 -19.84
C ALA A 87 -0.80 9.98 -21.33
N THR A 88 -0.86 8.72 -21.72
CA THR A 88 -0.69 8.27 -23.12
C THR A 88 -2.00 8.14 -23.88
N ALA A 89 -3.14 8.48 -23.27
CA ALA A 89 -4.49 8.33 -23.82
C ALA A 89 -4.85 6.90 -24.24
N LEU A 90 -4.14 5.89 -23.73
CA LEU A 90 -4.46 4.47 -23.91
C LEU A 90 -5.72 4.08 -23.11
N MET A 91 -5.98 4.77 -22.00
CA MET A 91 -7.14 4.56 -21.13
C MET A 91 -7.54 5.88 -20.48
N ALA A 92 -8.83 6.17 -20.37
CA ALA A 92 -9.32 7.36 -19.65
C ALA A 92 -9.75 6.97 -18.23
N LEU A 93 -9.10 7.55 -17.22
CA LEU A 93 -9.55 7.33 -15.83
C LEU A 93 -10.80 8.11 -15.49
N HIS A 94 -11.64 7.49 -14.66
CA HIS A 94 -12.88 8.06 -14.20
C HIS A 94 -12.62 8.92 -12.96
N GLY A 95 -12.41 10.22 -13.18
CA GLY A 95 -12.24 11.21 -12.11
C GLY A 95 -10.86 11.84 -12.07
N GLY A 96 -10.45 12.33 -10.90
CA GLY A 96 -9.16 12.99 -10.71
C GLY A 96 -8.04 12.00 -10.38
N THR A 97 -6.91 12.09 -11.08
CA THR A 97 -5.72 11.24 -10.89
C THR A 97 -5.02 11.40 -9.51
N GLY A 98 -5.49 12.34 -8.68
CA GLY A 98 -4.90 12.63 -7.37
C GLY A 98 -4.84 11.42 -6.43
N ALA A 99 -5.82 10.52 -6.48
CA ALA A 99 -5.82 9.31 -5.63
C ALA A 99 -4.70 8.34 -6.02
N LEU A 100 -4.40 8.21 -7.32
CA LEU A 100 -3.30 7.37 -7.80
C LEU A 100 -1.95 7.94 -7.38
N TRP A 101 -1.76 9.25 -7.50
CA TRP A 101 -0.54 9.92 -7.04
C TRP A 101 -0.32 9.75 -5.54
N TYR A 102 -1.39 9.85 -4.75
CA TYR A 102 -1.34 9.67 -3.31
C TYR A 102 -0.94 8.24 -2.91
N VAL A 103 -1.61 7.23 -3.48
CA VAL A 103 -1.30 5.82 -3.23
C VAL A 103 0.10 5.48 -3.73
N LEU A 104 0.50 5.98 -4.91
CA LEU A 104 1.84 5.82 -5.47
C LEU A 104 2.92 6.32 -4.51
N LEU A 105 2.78 7.55 -4.01
CA LEU A 105 3.78 8.13 -3.11
C LEU A 105 3.88 7.37 -1.79
N ILE A 106 2.76 7.08 -1.14
CA ILE A 106 2.77 6.43 0.18
C ILE A 106 3.19 4.96 0.07
N ALA A 107 2.59 4.21 -0.86
CA ALA A 107 2.94 2.80 -1.06
C ALA A 107 4.36 2.65 -1.60
N GLY A 108 4.80 3.56 -2.48
CA GLY A 108 6.17 3.61 -2.98
C GLY A 108 7.18 3.87 -1.87
N VAL A 109 6.96 4.88 -1.03
CA VAL A 109 7.89 5.21 0.08
C VAL A 109 7.90 4.11 1.14
N LEU A 110 6.73 3.63 1.61
CA LEU A 110 6.71 2.52 2.59
C LEU A 110 7.27 1.21 2.00
N GLY A 111 6.90 0.88 0.75
CA GLY A 111 7.38 -0.33 0.08
C GLY A 111 8.89 -0.31 -0.15
N ALA A 112 9.43 0.82 -0.61
CA ALA A 112 10.86 0.99 -0.83
C ALA A 112 11.66 0.99 0.48
N THR A 113 11.18 1.68 1.52
CA THR A 113 11.83 1.67 2.85
C THR A 113 11.82 0.28 3.48
N GLY A 114 10.69 -0.43 3.39
CA GLY A 114 10.56 -1.82 3.80
C GLY A 114 11.51 -2.76 3.05
N ALA A 115 11.60 -2.65 1.72
CA ALA A 115 12.51 -3.45 0.90
C ALA A 115 14.00 -3.13 1.19
N ALA A 116 14.36 -1.85 1.30
CA ALA A 116 15.73 -1.42 1.58
C ALA A 116 16.23 -1.88 2.95
N SER A 117 15.36 -1.94 3.97
CA SER A 117 15.72 -2.48 5.29
C SER A 117 16.08 -3.97 5.27
N HIS A 118 15.62 -4.73 4.27
CA HIS A 118 15.94 -6.16 4.11
C HIS A 118 17.27 -6.40 3.38
N GLY A 119 17.67 -5.50 2.46
CA GLY A 119 18.92 -5.63 1.70
C GLY A 119 20.20 -5.48 2.54
N ARG A 120 20.13 -4.75 3.65
CA ARG A 120 21.29 -4.54 4.56
C ARG A 120 21.70 -5.77 5.36
N VAL A 121 20.84 -6.79 5.48
CA VAL A 121 21.15 -8.00 6.27
C VAL A 121 21.83 -9.09 5.42
N ALA A 122 21.79 -8.99 4.08
CA ALA A 122 22.45 -9.95 3.20
C ALA A 122 23.93 -9.63 2.92
N THR A 123 24.45 -8.53 3.48
CA THR A 123 25.82 -8.03 3.26
C THR A 123 26.70 -8.02 4.52
N GLN A 124 26.23 -8.61 5.63
CA GLN A 124 27.05 -8.93 6.80
C GLN A 124 27.19 -10.43 6.95
#